data_AF-A0A2H0RN38-F1
#
_entry.id   AF-A0A2H0RN38-F1
#
_cell.length_a   1.000
_cell.length_b   1.000
_cell.length_c   1.000
_cell.angle_alpha   90.00
_cell.angle_beta   90.00
_cell.angle_gamma   90.00
#
_symmetry.space_group_name_H-M   'P 1'
#
loop_
_entity.id
_entity.type
_entity.pdbx_description
1 polymer ?
#
loop_
_entity_poly.entity_id
_entity_poly.type
_entity_poly.pdbx_seq_one_letter_code
_entity_poly.pdbx_strand_id
1 'polypeptide(L)' 'MTPYIAGLTLSMIGDLLIALIVLKVHRDVLAEGKIGKRTKRDLRREMTLGVTGIIFFIVGYLLQLLGSR' A
#
# COMPACT_ATOMS: atom_id res chain seq x y z
N MET A 1 0.01 7.81 -26.75
CA MET A 1 -0.55 6.67 -26.01
C MET A 1 0.51 5.96 -25.14
N THR A 2 1.72 5.70 -25.65
CA THR A 2 2.82 5.07 -24.89
C THR A 2 3.32 5.81 -23.64
N PRO A 3 3.51 7.15 -23.61
CA PRO A 3 4.02 7.82 -22.41
C PRO A 3 3.01 7.87 -21.26
N TYR A 4 1.70 7.80 -21.56
CA TYR A 4 0.65 7.81 -20.54
C TYR A 4 0.65 6.52 -19.71
N ILE A 5 0.77 5.36 -20.38
CA ILE A 5 0.85 4.06 -19.69
C ILE A 5 2.11 4.00 -18.83
N ALA A 6 3.25 4.45 -19.36
CA ALA A 6 4.50 4.50 -18.60
C ALA A 6 4.39 5.40 -17.35
N GLY A 7 3.74 6.57 -17.47
CA GLY A 7 3.46 7.46 -16.34
C GLY A 7 2.57 6.80 -15.29
N LEU A 8 1.52 6.09 -15.72
CA LEU A 8 0.62 5.34 -14.83
C LEU A 8 1.37 4.24 -14.08
N THR A 9 2.23 3.47 -14.77
CA THR A 9 3.06 2.44 -14.15
C THR A 9 4.02 3.03 -13.12
N LEU A 10 4.66 4.16 -13.46
CA LEU A 10 5.63 4.80 -12.56
C LEU A 10 4.96 5.36 -11.31
N SER A 11 3.79 5.99 -11.44
CA SER A 11 2.96 6.38 -10.30
C SER A 11 2.58 5.18 -9.45
N MET A 12 2.15 4.08 -10.07
CA MET A 12 1.77 2.88 -9.33
C MET A 12 2.94 2.33 -8.50
N ILE A 13 4.13 2.28 -9.09
CA ILE A 13 5.35 1.84 -8.39
C ILE A 13 5.67 2.80 -7.22
N GLY A 14 5.58 4.11 -7.44
CA GLY A 14 5.80 5.11 -6.39
C GLY A 14 4.87 4.92 -5.19
N ASP A 15 3.58 4.75 -5.46
CA ASP A 15 2.57 4.56 -4.41
C ASP A 15 2.78 3.24 -3.65
N LEU A 16 3.16 2.16 -4.36
CA LEU A 16 3.53 0.89 -3.73
C LEU A 16 4.75 1.02 -2.81
N LEU A 17 5.78 1.75 -3.22
CA LEU A 17 6.97 1.98 -2.39
C LEU A 17 6.61 2.74 -1.11
N ILE A 18 5.80 3.80 -1.21
CA ILE A 18 5.33 4.56 -0.04
C ILE A 18 4.52 3.64 0.89
N ALA A 19 3.59 2.86 0.34
CA ALA A 19 2.76 1.96 1.13
C ALA A 19 3.61 0.90 1.86
N LEU A 20 4.63 0.34 1.21
CA LEU A 20 5.57 -0.61 1.82
C LEU A 20 6.40 0.03 2.94
N ILE A 21 6.87 1.27 2.77
CA ILE A 21 7.60 2.00 3.80
C ILE A 21 6.71 2.20 5.04
N VAL A 22 5.47 2.65 4.84
CA VAL A 22 4.50 2.83 5.93
C VAL A 22 4.24 1.50 6.64
N LEU A 23 4.04 0.41 5.88
CA LEU A 23 3.82 -0.92 6.45
C LEU A 23 5.01 -1.41 7.27
N LYS A 24 6.23 -1.14 6.80
CA LYS A 24 7.47 -1.47 7.51
C LYS A 24 7.53 -0.75 8.86
N VAL A 25 7.25 0.55 8.90
CA VAL A 25 7.20 1.32 10.14
C VAL A 25 6.16 0.73 11.12
N HIS A 26 4.98 0.36 10.63
CA HIS A 26 3.96 -0.28 11.47
C HIS A 26 4.47 -1.60 12.07
N ARG A 27 5.14 -2.42 11.26
CA ARG A 27 5.72 -3.69 11.72
C ARG A 27 6.81 -3.48 12.77
N ASP A 28 7.71 -2.52 12.53
CA ASP A 28 8.84 -2.24 13.42
C ASP A 28 8.33 -1.68 14.77
N VAL A 29 7.33 -0.78 14.75
CA VAL A 29 6.66 -0.27 15.96
C VAL A 29 5.92 -1.38 16.72
N LEU A 30 5.27 -2.31 16.02
CA LEU A 30 4.65 -3.48 16.65
C LEU A 30 5.68 -4.42 17.31
N ALA A 31 6.89 -4.51 16.73
CA ALA A 31 7.99 -5.35 17.19
C ALA A 31 8.71 -4.76 18.41
N GLU A 32 8.86 -3.43 18.50
CA GLU A 32 9.45 -2.78 19.67
C GLU A 32 8.67 -3.05 20.96
N GLY A 33 7.35 -3.29 20.86
CA GLY A 33 6.52 -3.65 22.01
C GLY A 33 6.36 -2.56 23.08
N LYS A 34 6.91 -1.37 22.87
CA LYS A 34 6.85 -0.22 23.80
C LYS A 34 5.49 0.48 23.84
N ILE A 35 4.58 0.12 22.93
CA ILE A 35 3.22 0.69 22.82
C ILE A 35 2.17 -0.14 23.55
N GLY A 36 1.18 0.54 24.14
CA GLY A 36 0.10 -0.09 24.90
C GLY A 36 -0.77 -1.05 24.07
N LYS A 37 -1.45 -1.99 24.75
CA LYS A 37 -2.28 -3.04 24.12
C LYS A 37 -3.37 -2.48 23.18
N ARG A 38 -3.96 -1.33 23.52
CA ARG A 38 -4.97 -0.63 22.69
C ARG A 38 -4.35 -0.14 21.38
N THR A 39 -3.28 0.63 21.45
CA THR A 39 -2.52 1.13 20.30
C THR A 39 -2.02 -0.02 19.41
N LYS A 40 -1.57 -1.13 20.01
CA LYS A 40 -1.16 -2.34 19.26
C LYS A 40 -2.31 -2.96 18.45
N ARG A 41 -3.55 -2.89 18.94
CA ARG A 41 -4.72 -3.38 18.22
C ARG A 41 -5.09 -2.43 17.08
N ASP A 42 -5.03 -1.14 17.33
CA ASP A 42 -5.36 -0.10 16.34
C ASP A 42 -4.34 -0.11 15.20
N LEU A 43 -3.04 -0.19 15.51
CA LEU A 43 -1.96 -0.28 14.52
C LEU A 43 -2.04 -1.53 13.64
N ARG A 44 -2.53 -2.67 14.18
CA ARG A 44 -2.80 -3.88 13.37
C ARG A 44 -4.00 -3.71 12.44
N ARG A 45 -5.03 -2.98 12.86
CA ARG A 45 -6.17 -2.64 11.99
C ARG A 45 -5.73 -1.71 10.88
N GLU A 46 -4.96 -0.68 11.18
CA GLU A 46 -4.38 0.24 10.19
C GLU A 46 -3.49 -0.50 9.20
N MET A 47 -2.62 -1.40 9.67
CA MET A 47 -1.80 -2.24 8.79
C MET A 47 -2.66 -3.11 7.87
N THR A 48 -3.75 -3.70 8.37
CA THR A 48 -4.68 -4.51 7.56
C THR A 48 -5.38 -3.66 6.50
N LEU A 49 -5.81 -2.45 6.85
CA LEU A 49 -6.38 -1.49 5.91
C LEU A 49 -5.36 -1.07 4.85
N GLY A 50 -4.10 -0.83 5.24
CA GLY A 50 -3.00 -0.53 4.33
C GLY A 50 -2.75 -1.64 3.31
N VAL A 51 -2.69 -2.90 3.77
CA VAL A 51 -2.55 -4.07 2.87
C VAL A 51 -3.76 -4.18 1.93
N THR A 52 -4.97 -3.97 2.44
CA THR A 52 -6.20 -3.99 1.63
C THR A 52 -6.16 -2.90 0.55
N GLY A 53 -5.71 -1.69 0.91
CA GLY A 53 -5.51 -0.59 -0.02
C GLY A 53 -4.50 -0.91 -1.12
N ILE A 54 -3.37 -1.54 -0.77
CA ILE A 54 -2.37 -2.00 -1.74
C ILE A 54 -3.00 -3.00 -2.74
N ILE A 55 -3.80 -3.96 -2.26
CA ILE A 55 -4.47 -4.93 -3.12
C ILE A 55 -5.43 -4.23 -4.09
N PHE A 56 -6.29 -3.33 -3.59
CA PHE A 56 -7.20 -2.56 -4.44
C PHE A 56 -6.48 -1.71 -5.46
N PHE A 57 -5.36 -1.12 -5.08
CA PHE A 57 -4.55 -0.31 -5.97
C PHE A 57 -3.95 -1.14 -7.11
N ILE A 58 -3.40 -2.32 -6.81
CA ILE A 58 -2.90 -3.27 -7.82
C ILE A 58 -4.02 -3.72 -8.76
N VAL A 59 -5.18 -4.11 -8.20
CA VAL A 59 -6.34 -4.55 -8.99
C VAL A 59 -6.85 -3.43 -9.89
N GLY A 60 -6.94 -2.20 -9.37
CA GLY A 60 -7.34 -1.02 -10.13
C GLY A 60 -6.41 -0.75 -11.31
N TYR A 61 -5.10 -0.82 -11.09
CA TYR A 61 -4.11 -0.67 -12.16
C TYR A 61 -4.26 -1.76 -13.24
N LEU A 62 -4.47 -3.02 -12.85
CA LEU A 62 -4.71 -4.12 -13.80
C LEU A 62 -6.00 -3.92 -14.60
N LEU A 63 -7.09 -3.50 -13.95
CA LEU A 63 -8.36 -3.20 -14.62
C LEU A 63 -8.19 -2.04 -15.62
N GLN A 64 -7.44 -1.00 -15.25
CA GLN A 64 -7.18 0.15 -16.12
C GLN A 64 -6.32 -0.25 -17.33
N LEU A 65 -5.35 -1.15 -17.14
CA LEU A 65 -4.54 -1.69 -18.23
C LEU A 65 -5.35 -2.59 -19.19
N LEU A 66 -6.26 -3.41 -18.65
CA LEU A 66 -7.12 -4.30 -19.44
C LEU A 66 -8.23 -3.55 -20.17
N GLY A 67 -8.83 -2.55 -19.51
CA GLY A 67 -9.89 -1.71 -20.09
C GLY A 67 -9.38 -0.60 -21.03
N SER A 68 -8.07 -0.33 -21.04
CA SER A 68 -7.42 0.60 -21.97
C SER A 68 -7.00 -0.06 -23.30
N ARG A 69 -7.44 -1.30 -23.56
CA ARG A 69 -7.25 -2.00 -24.84
C ARG A 69 -8.41 -1.77 -25.79
#